data_AF-A0A8C6YUD9-F1
#
_entry.id   AF-A0A8C6YUD9-F1
#
_cell.length_a   1.000
_cell.length_b   1.000
_cell.length_c   1.000
_cell.angle_alpha   90.00
_cell.angle_beta   90.00
_cell.angle_gamma   90.00
#
_symmetry.space_group_name_H-M   'P 1'
#
loop_
_entity.id
_entity.type
_entity.pdbx_description
1 polymer ?
#
loop_
_entity_poly.entity_id
_entity_poly.type
_entity_poly.pdbx_seq_one_letter_code
_entity_poly.pdbx_strand_id
1 'polypeptide(L)' 'MFESMIPKSIRAMKFYYSTVYQEIWVGVALTAYVYYKISYGEPSGAGHH' A
#
# COMPACT_ATOMS: atom_id res chain seq x y z
N MET A 1 -6.85 -10.12 24.27
CA MET A 1 -7.29 -8.71 24.14
C MET A 1 -7.35 -8.26 22.68
N PHE A 2 -6.36 -8.59 21.83
CA PHE A 2 -6.41 -8.29 20.39
C PHE A 2 -7.44 -9.12 19.60
N GLU A 3 -7.72 -10.36 20.02
CA GLU A 3 -8.71 -11.22 19.34
C GLU A 3 -10.12 -10.62 19.33
N SER A 4 -10.54 -9.95 20.41
CA SER A 4 -11.84 -9.28 20.47
C SER A 4 -11.90 -7.98 19.65
N MET A 5 -10.75 -7.47 19.21
CA MET A 5 -10.65 -6.30 18.32
C MET A 5 -10.70 -6.69 16.84
N ILE A 6 -10.55 -7.96 16.49
CA ILE A 6 -10.64 -8.42 15.10
C ILE A 6 -12.11 -8.72 14.78
N PRO A 7 -12.78 -7.91 13.97
CA PRO A 7 -14.17 -8.13 13.62
C PRO A 7 -14.31 -9.44 12.84
N LYS A 8 -15.43 -10.16 13.03
CA LYS A 8 -15.72 -11.41 12.31
C LYS A 8 -15.64 -11.24 10.79
N SER A 9 -15.89 -10.04 10.27
CA SER A 9 -15.75 -9.67 8.86
C SER A 9 -14.29 -9.73 8.36
N ILE A 10 -13.30 -9.31 9.15
CA ILE A 10 -11.88 -9.41 8.78
C ILE A 10 -11.42 -10.88 8.74
N ARG A 11 -11.97 -11.70 9.64
CA ARG A 11 -11.72 -13.15 9.63
C ARG A 11 -12.27 -13.83 8.36
N ALA A 12 -13.43 -13.39 7.87
CA ALA A 12 -14.00 -13.86 6.60
C ALA A 12 -13.24 -13.31 5.37
N MET A 13 -12.73 -12.08 5.47
CA MET A 13 -11.93 -11.43 4.42
C MET A 13 -10.49 -11.93 4.33
N LYS A 14 -10.02 -12.71 5.31
CA LYS A 14 -8.63 -13.16 5.42
C LYS A 14 -8.12 -13.83 4.14
N PHE A 15 -8.94 -14.67 3.50
CA PHE A 15 -8.60 -15.32 2.22
C PHE A 15 -8.47 -14.33 1.06
N TYR A 16 -9.31 -13.31 1.01
CA TYR A 16 -9.24 -12.29 -0.03
C TYR A 16 -7.98 -11.43 0.12
N TYR A 17 -7.66 -11.01 1.35
CA TYR A 17 -6.47 -10.22 1.61
C TYR A 17 -5.15 -11.00 1.45
N SER A 18 -5.12 -12.30 1.74
CA SER A 18 -3.88 -13.10 1.68
C SER A 18 -3.60 -13.74 0.32
N THR A 19 -4.65 -14.04 -0.45
CA THR A 19 -4.53 -14.93 -1.64
C THR A 19 -5.07 -14.29 -2.91
N VAL A 20 -6.13 -13.48 -2.83
CA VAL A 20 -6.77 -12.89 -4.02
C VAL A 20 -6.21 -11.49 -4.33
N TYR A 21 -5.92 -10.69 -3.31
CA TYR A 21 -5.50 -9.30 -3.46
C TYR A 21 -3.98 -9.11 -3.46
N GLN A 22 -3.18 -10.16 -3.67
CA GLN A 22 -1.71 -10.04 -3.70
C GLN A 22 -1.25 -9.01 -4.76
N GLU A 23 -1.81 -9.07 -5.97
CA GLU A 23 -1.52 -8.11 -7.03
C GLU A 23 -2.04 -6.70 -6.72
N ILE A 24 -3.16 -6.59 -5.99
CA ILE A 24 -3.70 -5.31 -5.54
C ILE A 24 -2.74 -4.65 -4.54
N TRP A 25 -2.17 -5.41 -3.60
CA TRP A 25 -1.16 -4.87 -2.68
C TRP A 25 0.09 -4.38 -3.40
N VAL A 26 0.54 -5.09 -4.44
CA VAL A 26 1.64 -4.64 -5.29
C VAL A 26 1.27 -3.36 -6.03
N GLY A 27 0.07 -3.28 -6.61
CA GLY A 27 -0.43 -2.08 -7.27
C GLY A 27 -0.57 -0.88 -6.33
N VAL A 28 -1.04 -1.09 -5.11
CA VAL A 28 -1.10 -0.06 -4.06
C VAL A 28 0.30 0.42 -3.67
N ALA A 29 1.25 -0.49 -3.47
CA ALA A 29 2.63 -0.14 -3.14
C ALA A 29 3.31 0.66 -4.27
N LEU A 30 3.13 0.24 -5.52
CA LEU A 30 3.66 0.95 -6.70
C LEU A 30 3.02 2.33 -6.84
N THR A 31 1.70 2.43 -6.71
CA THR A 31 0.98 3.72 -6.80
C THR A 31 1.43 4.67 -5.70
N ALA A 32 1.54 4.18 -4.46
CA ALA A 32 2.03 4.97 -3.34
C ALA A 32 3.48 5.43 -3.55
N TYR A 33 4.35 4.56 -4.09
CA TYR A 33 5.73 4.90 -4.41
C TYR A 33 5.82 5.95 -5.53
N VAL A 34 5.06 5.79 -6.62
CA VAL A 34 5.00 6.77 -7.71
C VAL A 34 4.45 8.10 -7.18
N TYR A 35 3.38 8.09 -6.40
CA TYR A 35 2.82 9.29 -5.79
C TYR A 35 3.82 9.99 -4.87
N TYR A 36 4.53 9.23 -4.05
CA TYR A 36 5.59 9.75 -3.19
C TYR A 36 6.72 10.37 -4.02
N LYS A 37 7.16 9.70 -5.09
CA LYS A 37 8.20 10.22 -6.00
C LYS A 37 7.74 11.45 -6.77
N ILE A 38 6.47 11.58 -7.14
CA ILE A 38 5.93 12.78 -7.80
C ILE A 38 5.81 13.93 -6.79
N SER A 39 5.37 13.64 -5.57
CA SER A 39 5.07 14.67 -4.56
C SER A 39 6.33 15.17 -3.83
N TYR A 40 7.32 14.30 -3.66
CA TYR A 40 8.52 14.55 -2.84
C TYR A 40 9.83 14.17 -3.54
N GLY A 41 9.78 13.49 -4.68
CA GLY A 41 10.96 13.34 -5.52
C GLY A 41 11.19 14.65 -6.23
N GLU A 42 12.22 15.38 -5.81
CA GLU A 42 12.72 16.52 -6.55
C GLU A 42 12.85 16.18 -8.04
N PRO A 43 12.54 17.12 -8.96
CA PRO A 43 12.88 16.92 -10.36
C PRO A 43 14.39 16.70 -10.41
N SER A 44 14.82 15.58 -11.00
CA SER A 44 16.23 15.29 -11.30
C SER A 44 16.80 16.26 -12.35
N GLY A 45 16.72 17.56 -12.07
CA GLY A 45 16.96 18.68 -12.97
C GLY A 45 16.94 20.06 -12.30
N ALA A 46 16.88 20.17 -10.97
CA ALA A 46 17.27 21.41 -10.31
C ALA A 46 18.80 21.41 -10.19
N GLY A 47 19.42 22.22 -11.04
CA GLY A 47 20.86 22.35 -11.17
C GLY A 47 21.55 22.61 -9.84
N HIS A 48 22.71 21.97 -9.73
CA HIS A 48 23.85 22.43 -8.98
C HIS A 48 24.18 23.86 -9.46
N HIS A 49 23.84 24.88 -8.68
CA HIS A 49 24.43 26.23 -8.75
C HIS A 49 24.14 27.01 -7.47
#